data_AF-A0A8I2G6V5-F1
#
_entry.id   AF-A0A8I2G6V5-F1
#
_cell.length_a   1.000
_cell.length_b   1.000
_cell.length_c   1.000
_cell.angle_alpha   90.00
_cell.angle_beta   90.00
_cell.angle_gamma   90.00
#
_symmetry.space_group_name_H-M   'P 1'
#
loop_
_entity.id
_entity.type
_entity.pdbx_description
1 polymer ?
#
loop_
_entity_poly.entity_id
_entity_poly.type
_entity_poly.pdbx_seq_one_letter_code
_entity_poly.pdbx_strand_id
1 'polypeptide(L)'
;MGLEPGDITATGGMSKAIYDALFNNMKDGFPDSEPSEDVCQSWKKLAYSIAFGVIEHIKSNMEIKGITTKGDVSITISGSTGIADPADHTHSVGLSDTDSDVVFTQNNDGTGLVQ
;
A
#
# COMPACT_ATOMS: atom_id res chain seq x y z
N MET A 1 -10.21 -9.08 -1.60
CA MET A 1 -9.08 -10.04 -1.67
C MET A 1 -7.81 -9.22 -1.63
N GLY A 2 -7.07 -9.26 -0.53
CA GLY A 2 -5.76 -8.60 -0.45
C GLY A 2 -4.78 -9.29 -1.40
N LEU A 3 -3.89 -8.51 -2.01
CA LEU A 3 -2.78 -9.02 -2.83
C LEU A 3 -1.73 -9.67 -1.92
N GLU A 4 -2.10 -10.76 -1.25
CA GLU A 4 -1.17 -11.52 -0.43
C GLU A 4 -0.64 -12.71 -1.24
N PRO A 5 0.69 -12.89 -1.31
CA PRO A 5 1.27 -14.01 -2.05
C PRO A 5 0.86 -15.35 -1.44
N GLY A 6 0.49 -15.38 -0.16
CA GLY A 6 0.24 -16.60 0.60
C GLY A 6 1.57 -17.23 0.99
N ASP A 7 1.67 -18.55 0.83
CA ASP A 7 2.79 -19.34 1.33
C ASP A 7 3.24 -20.40 0.32
N ILE A 8 4.45 -20.94 0.53
CA ILE A 8 5.06 -21.93 -0.37
C ILE A 8 4.29 -23.26 -0.43
N THR A 9 3.46 -23.54 0.56
CA THR A 9 2.60 -24.73 0.62
C THR A 9 1.21 -24.48 0.01
N ALA A 10 0.96 -23.27 -0.49
CA ALA A 10 -0.27 -22.83 -1.14
C ALA A 10 -1.54 -23.03 -0.28
N THR A 11 -1.45 -22.72 1.02
CA THR A 11 -2.57 -22.85 1.96
C THR A 11 -3.54 -21.67 1.90
N GLY A 12 -3.08 -20.49 1.44
CA GLY A 12 -3.90 -19.30 1.30
C GLY A 12 -3.41 -18.32 0.23
N GLY A 13 -4.08 -17.17 0.13
CA GLY A 13 -3.68 -16.09 -0.77
C GLY A 13 -3.70 -16.45 -2.26
N MET A 14 -2.88 -15.74 -3.03
CA MET A 14 -2.78 -15.90 -4.49
C MET A 14 -2.13 -17.23 -4.90
N SER A 15 -1.14 -17.71 -4.13
CA SER A 15 -0.52 -19.02 -4.36
C SER A 15 -1.53 -20.17 -4.31
N LYS A 16 -2.47 -20.16 -3.37
CA LYS A 16 -3.57 -21.15 -3.35
C LYS A 16 -4.44 -21.10 -4.60
N ALA A 17 -4.88 -19.91 -5.00
CA ALA A 17 -5.73 -19.77 -6.19
C ALA A 17 -5.04 -20.25 -7.47
N ILE A 18 -3.73 -19.97 -7.61
CA ILE A 18 -2.92 -20.45 -8.74
C ILE A 18 -2.74 -21.97 -8.67
N TYR A 19 -2.45 -22.53 -7.49
CA TYR A 19 -2.33 -23.98 -7.31
C TYR A 19 -3.64 -24.70 -7.67
N ASP A 20 -4.77 -24.24 -7.16
CA ASP A 20 -6.08 -24.85 -7.45
C ASP A 20 -6.38 -24.82 -8.96
N ALA A 21 -6.03 -23.72 -9.64
CA ALA A 21 -6.15 -23.62 -11.10
C ALA A 21 -5.21 -24.57 -11.85
N LEU A 22 -3.94 -24.68 -11.42
CA LEU A 22 -2.98 -25.62 -12.01
C LEU A 22 -3.45 -27.07 -11.83
N PHE A 23 -3.87 -27.43 -10.62
CA PHE A 23 -4.35 -28.75 -10.28
C PHE A 23 -5.58 -29.13 -11.13
N ASN A 24 -6.59 -28.24 -11.19
CA ASN A 24 -7.80 -28.51 -11.96
C ASN A 24 -7.55 -28.67 -13.46
N ASN A 25 -6.60 -27.92 -14.02
CA ASN A 25 -6.28 -28.00 -15.45
C ASN A 25 -5.40 -29.20 -15.82
N MET A 26 -4.53 -29.66 -14.91
CA MET A 26 -3.54 -30.69 -15.24
C MET A 26 -3.84 -32.07 -14.66
N LYS A 27 -4.73 -32.18 -13.66
CA LYS A 27 -5.07 -33.47 -13.04
C LYS A 27 -5.58 -34.51 -14.04
N ASP A 28 -6.32 -34.08 -15.07
CA ASP A 28 -6.91 -34.99 -16.07
C ASP A 28 -5.88 -35.53 -17.07
N GLY A 29 -4.65 -35.00 -17.05
CA GLY A 29 -3.52 -35.53 -17.81
C GLY A 29 -2.88 -36.78 -17.20
N PHE A 30 -3.33 -37.21 -16.01
CA PHE A 30 -2.87 -38.42 -15.35
C PHE A 30 -3.91 -39.53 -15.57
N PRO A 31 -3.65 -40.49 -16.48
CA PRO A 31 -4.68 -41.35 -17.04
C PRO A 31 -5.31 -42.34 -16.06
N ASP A 32 -4.66 -42.68 -14.94
CA ASP A 32 -5.16 -43.71 -14.01
C ASP A 32 -4.77 -43.47 -12.53
N SER A 33 -4.30 -42.27 -12.19
CA SER A 33 -3.85 -41.96 -10.83
C SER A 33 -3.99 -40.47 -10.55
N GLU A 34 -4.31 -40.10 -9.31
CA GLU A 34 -4.08 -38.73 -8.89
C GLU A 34 -2.59 -38.36 -9.07
N PRO A 35 -2.27 -37.10 -9.39
CA PRO A 35 -0.89 -36.65 -9.44
C PRO A 35 -0.17 -37.01 -8.14
N SER A 36 1.06 -37.52 -8.26
CA SER A 36 1.85 -37.90 -7.08
C SER A 36 2.11 -36.71 -6.18
N GLU A 37 2.38 -36.97 -4.90
CA GLU A 37 2.68 -35.90 -3.94
C GLU A 37 3.84 -35.01 -4.40
N ASP A 38 4.87 -35.58 -5.03
CA ASP A 38 6.01 -34.82 -5.57
C ASP A 38 5.59 -33.83 -6.67
N VAL A 39 4.63 -34.22 -7.52
CA VAL A 39 4.06 -33.34 -8.55
C VAL A 39 3.24 -32.23 -7.89
N CYS A 40 2.40 -32.57 -6.92
CA CYS A 40 1.62 -31.59 -6.17
C CYS A 40 2.52 -30.58 -5.43
N GLN A 41 3.62 -31.03 -4.82
CA GLN A 41 4.61 -30.16 -4.19
C GLN A 41 5.32 -29.26 -5.20
N SER A 42 5.64 -29.77 -6.38
CA SER A 42 6.25 -28.97 -7.46
C SER A 42 5.30 -27.89 -7.95
N TRP A 43 3.99 -28.19 -8.08
CA TRP A 43 2.97 -27.21 -8.46
C TRP A 43 2.73 -26.16 -7.39
N LYS A 44 2.75 -26.52 -6.10
CA LYS A 44 2.67 -25.56 -4.98
C LYS A 44 3.83 -24.56 -5.03
N LYS A 45 5.06 -25.04 -5.22
CA LYS A 45 6.25 -24.19 -5.37
C LYS A 45 6.13 -23.26 -6.58
N LEU A 46 5.72 -23.77 -7.74
CA LEU A 46 5.50 -22.97 -8.94
C LEU A 46 4.44 -21.89 -8.69
N ALA A 47 3.31 -22.25 -8.09
CA ALA A 47 2.22 -21.33 -7.77
C ALA A 47 2.70 -20.20 -6.85
N TYR A 48 3.49 -20.52 -5.82
CA TYR A 48 4.10 -19.53 -4.94
C TYR A 48 5.08 -18.62 -5.67
N SER A 49 5.98 -19.15 -6.50
CA SER A 49 6.92 -18.33 -7.27
C SER A 49 6.22 -17.36 -8.22
N ILE A 50 5.12 -17.79 -8.86
CA ILE A 50 4.30 -16.92 -9.70
C ILE A 50 3.63 -15.84 -8.85
N ALA A 51 2.95 -16.23 -7.76
CA ALA A 51 2.26 -15.28 -6.88
C ALA A 51 3.23 -14.22 -6.33
N PHE A 52 4.41 -14.66 -5.87
CA PHE A 52 5.46 -13.80 -5.36
C PHE A 52 5.96 -12.83 -6.44
N GLY A 53 6.34 -13.34 -7.62
CA GLY A 53 6.84 -12.50 -8.71
C GLY A 53 5.82 -11.49 -9.22
N VAL A 54 4.54 -11.87 -9.33
CA VAL A 54 3.46 -10.95 -9.71
C VAL A 54 3.28 -9.85 -8.68
N ILE A 55 3.27 -10.18 -7.39
CA ILE A 55 3.10 -9.19 -6.32
C ILE A 55 4.30 -8.27 -6.21
N GLU A 56 5.52 -8.79 -6.31
CA GLU A 56 6.72 -7.94 -6.39
C GLU A 56 6.68 -7.02 -7.60
N HIS A 57 6.27 -7.52 -8.76
CA HIS A 57 6.13 -6.70 -9.96
C HIS A 57 5.10 -5.59 -9.77
N ILE A 58 3.93 -5.92 -9.21
CA ILE A 58 2.89 -4.93 -8.91
C ILE A 58 3.41 -3.90 -7.92
N LYS A 59 4.01 -4.31 -6.80
CA LYS A 59 4.59 -3.39 -5.80
C LYS A 59 5.65 -2.46 -6.38
N SER A 60 6.51 -3.00 -7.23
CA SER A 60 7.59 -2.25 -7.87
C SER A 60 7.08 -1.23 -8.88
N ASN A 61 5.92 -1.46 -9.49
CA ASN A 61 5.35 -0.61 -10.55
C ASN A 61 4.06 0.09 -10.14
N MET A 62 3.67 0.03 -8.86
CA MET A 62 2.45 0.65 -8.37
C MET A 62 2.64 2.16 -8.27
N GLU A 63 1.97 2.90 -9.15
CA GLU A 63 1.88 4.35 -9.04
C GLU A 63 0.78 4.70 -8.01
N ILE A 64 1.17 5.27 -6.87
CA ILE A 64 0.22 5.75 -5.86
C ILE A 64 -0.33 7.10 -6.30
N LYS A 65 -1.59 7.14 -6.75
CA LYS A 65 -2.28 8.38 -7.14
C LYS A 65 -3.15 8.90 -5.99
N GLY A 66 -3.15 10.22 -5.80
CA GLY A 66 -4.11 10.89 -4.91
C GLY A 66 -3.71 10.92 -3.43
N ILE A 67 -2.42 11.00 -3.11
CA ILE A 67 -1.98 11.28 -1.73
C ILE A 67 -2.52 12.67 -1.33
N THR A 68 -3.60 12.68 -0.55
CA THR A 68 -4.17 13.91 0.02
C THR A 68 -3.63 14.06 1.43
N THR A 69 -2.73 15.02 1.63
CA THR A 69 -2.25 15.39 2.95
C THR A 69 -3.25 16.35 3.59
N LYS A 70 -3.77 16.00 4.76
CA LYS A 70 -4.62 16.88 5.58
C LYS A 70 -3.90 17.16 6.89
N GLY A 71 -3.77 18.43 7.24
CA GLY A 71 -3.22 18.88 8.52
C GLY A 71 -3.87 20.19 8.95
N ASP A 72 -3.91 20.43 10.25
CA ASP A 72 -4.36 21.69 10.84
C ASP A 72 -3.13 22.55 11.14
N VAL A 73 -3.09 23.77 10.61
CA VAL A 73 -2.04 24.74 10.92
C VAL A 73 -2.50 25.59 12.11
N SER A 74 -1.84 25.45 13.26
CA SER A 74 -2.13 26.22 14.48
C SER A 74 -1.08 27.30 14.68
N ILE A 75 -1.45 28.57 14.51
CA ILE A 75 -0.55 29.72 14.67
C ILE A 75 -0.95 30.50 15.92
N THR A 76 0.02 30.75 16.80
CA THR A 76 -0.19 31.63 17.96
C THR A 76 -0.06 33.08 17.53
N ILE A 77 -1.17 33.81 17.47
CA ILE A 77 -1.17 35.25 17.22
C ILE A 77 -0.78 35.95 18.53
N SER A 78 0.35 36.67 18.53
CA SER A 78 0.78 37.52 19.63
C SER A 78 0.85 38.99 19.18
N GLY A 79 0.15 39.87 19.88
CA GLY A 79 0.10 41.29 19.61
C GLY A 79 -0.57 42.02 20.78
N SER A 80 -0.13 43.24 21.09
CA SER A 80 -0.74 44.05 22.14
C SER A 80 -2.11 44.57 21.66
N THR A 81 -3.20 43.98 22.14
CA THR A 81 -4.58 44.44 21.85
C THR A 81 -4.93 45.68 22.69
N GLY A 82 -4.05 46.70 22.65
CA GLY A 82 -4.08 47.86 23.55
C GLY A 82 -5.49 48.41 23.79
N ILE A 83 -5.79 48.63 25.07
CA ILE A 83 -7.10 48.99 25.60
C ILE A 83 -7.33 50.49 25.35
N ALA A 84 -8.06 50.87 24.30
CA ALA A 84 -8.59 52.21 24.19
C ALA A 84 -9.95 52.19 23.49
N ASP A 85 -10.97 52.62 24.23
CA ASP A 85 -12.35 52.73 23.74
C ASP A 85 -12.57 54.08 23.03
N PRO A 86 -13.42 54.17 21.98
CA PRO A 86 -13.99 53.08 21.20
C PRO A 86 -13.30 52.99 19.83
N ALA A 87 -12.61 51.89 19.56
CA ALA A 87 -12.16 51.63 18.19
C ALA A 87 -12.15 50.13 17.87
N ASP A 88 -13.07 49.74 16.99
CA ASP A 88 -12.90 48.55 16.16
C ASP A 88 -11.58 48.71 15.41
N HIS A 89 -10.68 47.74 15.58
CA HIS A 89 -9.41 47.71 14.86
C HIS A 89 -9.22 46.36 14.19
N THR A 90 -8.69 46.40 12.97
CA THR A 90 -8.42 45.22 12.15
C THR A 90 -6.94 44.89 12.21
N HIS A 91 -6.61 43.65 12.56
CA HIS A 91 -5.26 43.12 12.41
C HIS A 91 -5.11 42.50 11.02
N SER A 92 -4.08 42.89 10.28
CA SER A 92 -3.72 42.21 9.04
C SER A 92 -2.93 40.95 9.38
N VAL A 93 -3.51 39.78 9.14
CA VAL A 93 -2.83 38.49 9.30
C VAL A 93 -2.15 38.15 7.98
N GLY A 94 -0.83 38.28 7.95
CA GLY A 94 0.00 37.77 6.86
C GLY A 94 0.47 36.36 7.20
N LEU A 95 0.05 35.37 6.41
CA LEU A 95 0.58 34.01 6.48
C LEU A 95 1.73 33.93 5.47
N SER A 96 2.98 34.00 5.93
CA SER A 96 4.17 33.95 5.06
C SER A 96 4.97 32.64 5.16
N ASP A 97 4.65 31.76 6.10
CA ASP A 97 5.57 30.67 6.43
C ASP A 97 5.10 29.32 5.89
N THR A 98 6.02 28.65 5.20
CA THR A 98 6.10 27.20 5.13
C THR A 98 6.50 26.68 6.51
N ASP A 99 5.65 25.88 7.15
CA ASP A 99 5.98 25.23 8.42
C ASP A 99 6.94 24.06 8.16
N SER A 100 8.12 24.07 8.81
CA SER A 100 9.16 23.06 8.63
C SER A 100 8.84 21.74 9.34
N ASP A 101 7.85 21.73 10.24
CA ASP A 101 7.58 20.61 11.16
C ASP A 101 6.42 19.71 10.72
N VAL A 102 6.06 19.73 9.43
CA VAL A 102 5.19 18.67 8.89
C VAL A 102 6.01 17.39 8.75
N VAL A 103 6.06 16.60 9.82
CA VAL A 103 6.67 15.26 9.80
C VAL A 103 5.74 14.32 9.02
N PHE A 104 6.05 14.14 7.74
CA PHE A 104 5.40 13.14 6.91
C PHE A 104 6.00 11.76 7.21
N THR A 105 5.29 10.92 7.95
CA THR A 105 5.62 9.49 8.04
C THR A 105 5.08 8.79 6.80
N GLN A 106 5.87 8.77 5.72
CA GLN A 106 5.57 7.95 4.55
C GLN A 106 5.94 6.49 4.86
N ASN A 107 4.94 5.64 5.12
CA ASN A 107 5.14 4.19 5.01
C ASN A 107 5.11 3.83 3.52
N ASN A 108 6.29 3.88 2.90
CA ASN A 108 6.41 3.56 1.49
C ASN A 108 6.59 2.05 1.29
N ASP A 109 5.48 1.34 1.09
CA ASP A 109 5.49 -0.08 0.69
C ASP A 109 5.64 -0.25 -0.85
N GLY A 110 5.94 0.82 -1.60
CA GLY A 110 6.06 0.85 -3.07
C GLY A 110 7.18 1.77 -3.59
N THR A 111 7.22 2.03 -4.91
CA THR A 111 8.13 3.04 -5.50
C THR A 111 7.32 4.19 -6.09
N GLY A 112 7.39 5.37 -5.46
CA GLY A 112 6.68 6.56 -5.93
C GLY A 112 7.43 7.80 -5.49
N LEU A 113 7.81 8.65 -6.46
CA LEU A 113 8.33 9.98 -6.21
C LEU A 113 7.14 10.92 -5.96
N VAL A 114 7.09 11.52 -4.78
CA VAL A 114 6.25 12.69 -4.53
C VAL A 114 6.91 13.85 -5.27
N GLN A 115 6.24 14.39 -6.29
CA GLN A 115 6.59 15.68 -6.90
C GLN A 115 5.72 16.78 -6.31
#